data_AF-A0A6J0CXV7-F1
#
_entry.id   AF-A0A6J0CXV7-F1
#
_cell.length_a   1.000
_cell.length_b   1.000
_cell.length_c   1.000
_cell.angle_alpha   90.00
_cell.angle_beta   90.00
_cell.angle_gamma   90.00
#
_symmetry.space_group_name_H-M   'P 1'
#
loop_
_entity.id
_entity.type
_entity.pdbx_description
1 polymer ?
#
loop_
_entity_poly.entity_id
_entity_poly.type
_entity_poly.pdbx_seq_one_letter_code
_entity_poly.pdbx_strand_id
1 'polypeptide(L)'
;MTIINTGALSDGATVANLSGCEAKDSEALVHCLRGKSEAEILVINKVFKIIPAVVDGVFLPRHPRELLASVDFHPVPSIIGVNNDEYSWILPMVMGSAQTIKEITRENLQDVLKNTAAQMARRLQFWTKTLPQKIQELKKSQNMHKEL
;
A
#
# COMPACT_ATOMS: atom_id res chain seq x y z
N MET A 1 -9.12 6.14 -3.07
CA MET A 1 -8.14 5.16 -3.57
C MET A 1 -6.90 5.94 -4.00
N THR A 2 -5.83 5.95 -3.20
CA THR A 2 -4.57 6.59 -3.62
C THR A 2 -3.76 5.51 -4.31
N ILE A 3 -3.60 5.61 -5.64
CA ILE A 3 -2.88 4.61 -6.46
C ILE A 3 -1.36 4.81 -6.38
N ILE A 4 -0.92 5.94 -5.80
CA ILE A 4 0.49 6.31 -5.69
C ILE A 4 0.93 6.25 -4.25
N ASN A 5 1.94 5.43 -4.02
CA ASN A 5 2.31 5.02 -2.69
C ASN A 5 3.09 6.12 -1.96
N THR A 6 2.60 6.56 -0.81
CA THR A 6 3.40 7.27 0.20
C THR A 6 4.16 6.30 1.12
N GLY A 7 3.97 4.98 0.95
CA GLY A 7 4.51 3.89 1.77
C GLY A 7 5.36 2.87 1.01
N ALA A 8 6.02 3.24 -0.10
CA ALA A 8 6.87 2.30 -0.87
C ALA A 8 7.92 1.59 0.02
N LEU A 9 8.35 2.25 1.09
CA LEU A 9 9.24 1.72 2.13
C LEU A 9 8.60 0.59 2.96
N SER A 10 7.30 0.65 3.29
CA SER A 10 6.63 -0.42 4.06
C SER A 10 6.41 -1.68 3.23
N ASP A 11 6.19 -1.53 1.93
CA ASP A 11 6.02 -2.65 1.02
C ASP A 11 7.36 -3.35 0.77
N GLY A 12 8.44 -2.58 0.59
CA GLY A 12 9.80 -3.13 0.47
C GLY A 12 10.22 -3.96 1.69
N ALA A 13 9.93 -3.49 2.90
CA ALA A 13 10.20 -4.25 4.13
C ALA A 13 9.37 -5.55 4.21
N THR A 14 8.12 -5.51 3.75
CA THR A 14 7.25 -6.69 3.70
C THR A 14 7.77 -7.72 2.69
N VAL A 15 8.20 -7.28 1.50
CA VAL A 15 8.81 -8.13 0.47
C VAL A 15 10.09 -8.77 0.99
N ALA A 16 10.97 -8.02 1.66
CA ALA A 16 12.20 -8.55 2.25
C ALA A 16 11.91 -9.68 3.26
N ASN A 17 10.95 -9.45 4.17
CA ASN A 17 10.57 -10.43 5.18
C ASN A 17 9.97 -11.71 4.57
N LEU A 18 9.06 -11.57 3.60
CA LEU A 18 8.39 -12.72 2.95
C LEU A 18 9.33 -13.53 2.05
N SER A 19 10.34 -12.88 1.46
CA SER A 19 11.32 -13.53 0.59
C SER A 19 12.47 -14.18 1.35
N GLY A 20 12.63 -13.88 2.64
CA GLY A 20 13.80 -14.28 3.41
C GLY A 20 15.09 -13.60 2.93
N CYS A 21 14.98 -12.46 2.24
CA CYS A 21 16.13 -11.66 1.84
C CYS A 21 16.51 -10.70 2.96
N GLU A 22 17.70 -10.87 3.55
CA GLU A 22 18.24 -9.93 4.54
C GLU A 22 18.55 -8.58 3.88
N ALA A 23 17.67 -7.60 4.09
CA ALA A 23 17.82 -6.26 3.52
C ALA A 23 18.72 -5.39 4.41
N LYS A 24 20.04 -5.44 4.21
CA LYS A 24 20.96 -4.43 4.75
C LYS A 24 20.87 -3.10 3.99
N ASP A 25 20.62 -3.17 2.69
CA ASP A 25 20.37 -2.04 1.80
C ASP A 25 19.53 -2.50 0.59
N SER A 26 19.11 -1.55 -0.26
CA SER A 26 18.26 -1.82 -1.41
C SER A 26 18.94 -2.65 -2.49
N GLU A 27 20.26 -2.56 -2.64
CA GLU A 27 21.01 -3.29 -3.66
C GLU A 27 21.07 -4.77 -3.33
N ALA A 28 21.44 -5.11 -2.08
CA ALA A 28 21.48 -6.47 -1.57
C ALA A 28 20.10 -7.15 -1.65
N LEU A 29 19.04 -6.43 -1.32
CA LEU A 29 17.67 -6.93 -1.42
C LEU A 29 17.31 -7.29 -2.87
N VAL A 30 17.55 -6.37 -3.82
CA VAL A 30 17.22 -6.63 -5.23
C VAL A 30 18.08 -7.75 -5.81
N HIS A 31 19.36 -7.84 -5.44
CA HIS A 31 20.23 -8.94 -5.84
C HIS A 31 19.68 -10.29 -5.36
N CYS A 32 19.27 -10.39 -4.09
CA CYS A 32 18.65 -11.59 -3.54
C CYS A 32 17.35 -11.96 -4.27
N LEU A 33 16.46 -10.98 -4.50
CA LEU A 33 15.19 -11.21 -5.18
C LEU A 33 15.37 -11.73 -6.61
N ARG A 34 16.41 -11.30 -7.34
CA ARG A 34 16.72 -11.81 -8.68
C ARG A 34 17.15 -13.28 -8.69
N GLY A 35 17.63 -13.80 -7.57
CA GLY A 35 17.99 -15.21 -7.41
C GLY A 35 16.83 -16.14 -7.03
N LYS A 36 15.63 -15.58 -6.77
CA LYS A 36 14.45 -16.36 -6.38
C LYS A 36 13.82 -17.04 -7.58
N SER A 37 13.27 -18.23 -7.36
CA SER A 37 12.48 -18.93 -8.38
C SER A 37 11.16 -18.21 -8.64
N GLU A 38 10.58 -18.42 -9.82
CA GLU A 38 9.24 -17.91 -10.15
C GLU A 38 8.20 -18.35 -9.12
N ALA A 39 8.26 -19.61 -8.67
CA ALA A 39 7.36 -20.15 -7.67
C ALA A 39 7.44 -19.39 -6.34
N GLU A 40 8.64 -19.05 -5.86
CA GLU A 40 8.83 -18.24 -4.66
C GLU A 40 8.29 -16.82 -4.84
N ILE A 41 8.57 -16.19 -5.99
CA ILE A 41 8.08 -14.84 -6.30
C ILE A 41 6.55 -14.80 -6.40
N LEU A 42 5.92 -15.82 -6.98
CA LEU A 42 4.46 -15.92 -7.07
C LEU A 42 3.78 -16.00 -5.70
N VAL A 43 4.39 -16.67 -4.73
CA VAL A 43 3.86 -16.72 -3.36
C VAL A 43 3.88 -15.34 -2.71
N ILE A 44 4.98 -14.60 -2.87
CA ILE A 44 5.11 -13.24 -2.34
C ILE A 44 4.09 -12.31 -3.01
N ASN A 45 3.95 -12.40 -4.34
CA ASN A 45 3.06 -11.53 -5.11
C ASN A 45 1.57 -11.70 -4.73
N LYS A 46 1.14 -12.89 -4.29
CA LYS A 46 -0.26 -13.12 -3.86
C LYS A 46 -0.71 -12.25 -2.69
N VAL A 47 0.24 -11.77 -1.87
CA VAL A 47 -0.01 -10.84 -0.76
C VAL A 47 -0.39 -9.46 -1.28
N PHE A 48 0.20 -9.05 -2.40
CA PHE A 48 -0.04 -7.74 -3.01
C PHE A 48 -1.17 -7.84 -4.04
N LYS A 49 -2.37 -7.36 -3.67
CA LYS A 49 -3.51 -7.31 -4.60
C LYS A 49 -3.39 -6.22 -5.65
N ILE A 50 -2.65 -5.16 -5.34
CA ILE A 50 -2.38 -4.02 -6.21
C ILE A 50 -0.94 -3.61 -5.94
N ILE A 51 -0.13 -3.52 -6.98
CA ILE A 51 1.20 -2.90 -6.90
C ILE A 51 1.00 -1.41 -7.21
N PRO A 52 1.20 -0.52 -6.24
CA PRO A 52 0.97 0.91 -6.45
C PRO A 52 2.07 1.52 -7.32
N ALA A 53 1.75 2.61 -8.02
CA ALA A 53 2.74 3.41 -8.73
C ALA A 53 3.60 4.21 -7.73
N VAL A 54 4.84 4.51 -8.11
CA VAL A 54 5.81 5.26 -7.30
C VAL A 54 6.29 6.50 -8.04
N VAL A 55 6.61 7.56 -7.29
CA VAL A 55 7.27 8.76 -7.82
C VAL A 55 8.76 8.42 -7.93
N ASP A 56 9.23 8.14 -9.14
CA ASP A 56 10.60 7.68 -9.42
C ASP A 56 11.55 8.82 -9.81
N GLY A 57 11.02 10.04 -10.02
CA GLY A 57 11.81 11.19 -10.47
C GLY A 57 12.11 11.20 -11.98
N VAL A 58 11.75 10.14 -12.71
CA VAL A 58 12.07 9.96 -14.15
C VAL A 58 10.79 9.86 -14.96
N PHE A 59 10.01 8.80 -14.78
CA PHE A 59 8.73 8.62 -15.47
C PHE A 59 7.61 9.41 -14.76
N LEU A 60 7.52 9.27 -13.44
CA LEU A 60 6.68 10.10 -12.57
C LEU A 60 7.60 11.06 -11.78
N PRO A 61 7.89 12.25 -12.33
CA PRO A 61 8.86 13.15 -11.71
C PRO A 61 8.39 13.76 -10.38
N ARG A 62 7.07 13.82 -10.17
CA ARG A 62 6.43 14.37 -8.96
C ARG A 62 5.03 13.79 -8.81
N HIS A 63 4.37 14.10 -7.68
CA HIS A 63 3.07 13.53 -7.37
C HIS A 63 2.00 13.94 -8.40
N PRO A 64 1.13 13.04 -8.92
CA PRO A 64 0.22 13.40 -10.01
C PRO A 64 -0.79 14.48 -9.74
N ARG A 65 -1.17 14.71 -8.48
CA ARG A 65 -1.97 15.90 -8.16
C ARG A 65 -1.24 17.19 -8.52
N GLU A 66 0.07 17.25 -8.28
CA GLU A 66 0.89 18.42 -8.66
C GLU A 66 1.08 18.47 -10.17
N LEU A 67 1.29 17.33 -10.83
CA LEU A 67 1.42 17.28 -12.30
C LEU A 67 0.14 17.83 -12.95
N LEU A 68 -1.03 17.33 -12.53
CA LEU A 68 -2.33 17.78 -13.04
C LEU A 68 -2.59 19.26 -12.76
N ALA A 69 -2.22 19.75 -11.56
CA ALA A 69 -2.39 21.16 -11.21
C ALA A 69 -1.49 22.10 -12.04
N SER A 70 -0.33 21.63 -12.50
CA SER A 70 0.57 22.44 -13.33
C SER A 70 0.11 22.63 -14.77
N VAL A 71 -0.83 21.80 -15.25
CA VAL A 71 -1.34 21.81 -16.65
C VAL A 71 -0.20 21.70 -17.70
N ASP A 72 0.95 21.16 -17.29
CA ASP A 72 2.13 20.97 -18.14
C ASP A 72 2.09 19.61 -18.83
N PHE A 73 1.06 19.42 -19.65
CA PHE A 73 0.86 18.21 -20.44
C PHE A 73 0.57 18.58 -21.89
N HIS A 74 1.07 17.76 -22.80
CA HIS A 74 0.64 17.79 -24.18
C HIS A 74 -0.88 17.56 -24.24
N PRO A 75 -1.67 18.51 -24.78
CA PRO A 75 -3.12 18.35 -24.84
C PRO A 75 -3.50 17.19 -25.75
N VAL A 76 -4.25 16.23 -25.21
CA VAL A 76 -4.81 15.10 -25.95
C VAL A 76 -6.30 15.02 -25.62
N PRO A 77 -7.20 14.88 -26.61
CA PRO A 77 -8.62 14.68 -26.34
C PRO A 77 -8.84 13.49 -25.39
N SER A 78 -9.53 13.72 -24.27
CA SER A 78 -9.78 12.72 -23.24
C SER A 78 -11.26 12.61 -22.90
N ILE A 79 -11.76 11.37 -22.83
CA ILE A 79 -13.09 11.06 -22.28
C ILE A 79 -12.87 10.39 -20.92
N ILE A 80 -13.41 11.00 -19.86
CA ILE A 80 -13.33 10.47 -18.50
C ILE A 80 -14.75 10.26 -18.00
N GLY A 81 -15.04 9.08 -17.47
CA GLY A 81 -16.34 8.71 -16.91
C GLY A 81 -16.18 7.76 -15.73
N VAL A 82 -17.21 7.72 -14.89
CA VAL A 82 -17.34 6.76 -13.78
C VAL A 82 -18.64 5.99 -13.97
N ASN A 83 -18.69 4.76 -13.49
CA ASN A 83 -19.94 4.01 -13.45
C ASN A 83 -20.69 4.31 -12.13
N ASN A 84 -22.00 4.03 -12.08
CA ASN A 84 -22.80 4.14 -10.86
C ASN A 84 -22.52 3.02 -9.83
N ASP A 85 -21.68 2.05 -10.20
CA ASP A 85 -21.45 0.78 -9.51
C ASP A 85 -19.94 0.56 -9.23
N GLU A 86 -19.16 1.63 -9.04
CA GLU A 86 -17.67 1.54 -8.94
C GLU A 86 -17.26 0.71 -7.71
N TYR A 87 -18.12 0.74 -6.69
CA TYR A 87 -17.98 0.00 -5.45
C TYR A 87 -18.88 -1.24 -5.37
N SER A 88 -19.27 -1.77 -6.53
CA SER A 88 -19.98 -3.05 -6.65
C SER A 88 -19.04 -4.24 -6.39
N TRP A 89 -19.35 -5.42 -6.94
CA TRP A 89 -18.75 -6.69 -6.53
C TRP A 89 -17.29 -6.91 -6.96
N ILE A 90 -16.79 -6.12 -7.92
CA ILE A 90 -15.40 -6.22 -8.40
C ILE A 90 -14.41 -5.90 -7.26
N LEU A 91 -14.66 -4.84 -6.48
CA LEU A 91 -13.76 -4.47 -5.39
C LEU A 91 -13.72 -5.54 -4.28
N PRO A 92 -14.84 -6.07 -3.78
CA PRO A 92 -14.84 -7.22 -2.86
C PRO A 92 -14.14 -8.46 -3.40
N MET A 93 -14.30 -8.77 -4.69
CA MET A 93 -13.62 -9.90 -5.32
C MET A 93 -12.09 -9.72 -5.32
N VAL A 94 -11.61 -8.55 -5.78
CA VAL A 94 -10.18 -8.24 -5.85
C VAL A 94 -9.55 -8.12 -4.45
N MET A 95 -10.27 -7.53 -3.50
CA MET A 95 -9.80 -7.38 -2.12
C MET A 95 -9.96 -8.66 -1.28
N GLY A 96 -10.54 -9.73 -1.84
CA GLY A 96 -10.72 -11.02 -1.15
C GLY A 96 -11.77 -11.00 -0.04
N SER A 97 -12.62 -9.97 0.04
CA SER A 97 -13.70 -9.87 1.02
C SER A 97 -15.03 -10.45 0.52
N ALA A 98 -15.12 -10.84 -0.76
CA ALA A 98 -16.35 -11.36 -1.37
C ALA A 98 -16.99 -12.50 -0.57
N GLN A 99 -16.19 -13.42 0.00
CA GLN A 99 -16.71 -14.52 0.80
C GLN A 99 -17.32 -14.02 2.12
N THR A 100 -16.63 -13.13 2.82
CA THR A 100 -17.16 -12.49 4.04
C THR A 100 -18.46 -11.76 3.76
N ILE A 101 -18.58 -11.04 2.63
CA ILE A 101 -19.82 -10.33 2.28
C ILE A 101 -20.95 -11.32 1.96
N LYS A 102 -20.67 -12.45 1.31
CA LYS A 102 -21.67 -13.51 1.06
C LYS A 102 -22.23 -14.13 2.35
N GLU A 103 -21.44 -14.14 3.41
CA GLU A 103 -21.83 -14.69 4.73
C GLU A 103 -22.57 -13.67 5.61
N ILE A 104 -22.70 -12.41 5.17
CA ILE A 104 -23.49 -11.41 5.87
C ILE A 104 -24.96 -11.75 5.73
N THR A 105 -25.64 -11.90 6.86
CA THR A 105 -27.08 -12.06 6.96
C THR A 105 -27.66 -10.86 7.68
N ARG A 106 -28.99 -10.73 7.67
CA ARG A 106 -29.66 -9.62 8.37
C ARG A 106 -29.38 -9.65 9.87
N GLU A 107 -29.26 -10.84 10.44
CA GLU A 107 -29.08 -11.10 11.87
C GLU A 107 -27.68 -10.72 12.34
N ASN A 108 -26.64 -11.00 11.54
CA ASN A 108 -25.25 -10.71 11.90
C ASN A 108 -24.75 -9.33 11.44
N LEU A 109 -25.53 -8.62 10.61
CA LEU A 109 -25.14 -7.36 9.99
C LEU A 109 -24.68 -6.31 11.01
N GLN A 110 -25.40 -6.15 12.12
CA GLN A 110 -25.02 -5.16 13.15
C GLN A 110 -23.66 -5.47 13.77
N ASP A 111 -23.38 -6.73 14.06
CA ASP A 111 -22.14 -7.15 14.68
C ASP A 111 -20.97 -7.05 13.70
N VAL A 112 -21.20 -7.43 12.43
CA VAL A 112 -20.23 -7.24 11.35
C VAL A 112 -19.88 -5.76 11.18
N LEU A 113 -20.87 -4.87 11.17
CA LEU A 113 -20.66 -3.42 11.04
C LEU A 113 -19.88 -2.86 12.24
N LYS A 114 -20.25 -3.22 13.48
CA LYS A 114 -19.55 -2.78 14.69
C LYS A 114 -18.09 -3.25 14.70
N ASN A 115 -17.84 -4.52 14.38
CA ASN A 115 -16.49 -5.08 14.33
C ASN A 115 -15.65 -4.41 13.23
N THR A 116 -16.22 -4.24 12.04
CA THR A 116 -15.57 -3.57 10.91
C THR A 116 -15.20 -2.13 11.26
N ALA A 117 -16.12 -1.37 11.85
CA ALA A 117 -15.87 -0.01 12.30
C ALA A 117 -14.75 0.05 13.35
N ALA A 118 -14.75 -0.86 14.33
CA ALA A 118 -13.69 -0.94 15.33
C ALA A 118 -12.32 -1.28 14.72
N GLN A 119 -12.27 -2.18 13.73
CA GLN A 119 -11.03 -2.47 12.99
C GLN A 119 -10.52 -1.27 12.21
N MET A 120 -11.41 -0.57 11.48
CA MET A 120 -11.06 0.65 10.74
C MET A 120 -10.52 1.72 11.68
N ALA A 121 -11.16 1.93 12.84
CA ALA A 121 -10.70 2.87 13.85
C ALA A 121 -9.31 2.51 14.40
N ARG A 122 -9.05 1.23 14.69
CA ARG A 122 -7.72 0.75 15.13
C ARG A 122 -6.65 1.02 14.08
N ARG A 123 -6.90 0.69 12.81
CA ARG A 123 -5.97 0.97 11.71
C ARG A 123 -5.71 2.47 11.59
N LEU A 124 -6.76 3.29 11.65
CA LEU A 124 -6.62 4.74 11.57
C LEU A 124 -5.77 5.29 12.73
N GLN A 125 -6.00 4.83 13.97
CA GLN A 125 -5.19 5.23 15.12
C GLN A 125 -3.72 4.84 14.98
N PHE A 126 -3.45 3.64 14.46
CA PHE A 126 -2.09 3.19 14.20
C PHE A 126 -1.36 4.12 13.22
N TRP A 127 -1.97 4.42 12.06
CA TRP A 127 -1.34 5.25 11.03
C TRP A 127 -1.23 6.72 11.42
N THR A 128 -2.21 7.27 12.15
CA THR A 128 -2.24 8.70 12.48
C THR A 128 -1.48 9.06 13.76
N LYS A 129 -1.33 8.13 14.70
CA LYS A 129 -0.70 8.39 16.01
C LYS A 129 0.52 7.53 16.25
N THR A 130 0.33 6.21 16.28
CA THR A 130 1.37 5.28 16.72
C THR A 130 2.57 5.27 15.79
N LEU A 131 2.34 5.23 14.47
CA LEU A 131 3.42 5.15 13.49
C LEU A 131 4.27 6.43 13.43
N PRO A 132 3.70 7.66 13.35
CA PRO A 132 4.49 8.89 13.42
C PRO A 132 5.32 9.00 14.71
N GLN A 133 4.76 8.62 15.85
CA GLN A 133 5.49 8.61 17.13
C GLN A 133 6.69 7.66 17.08
N LYS A 134 6.50 6.42 16.59
CA LYS A 134 7.61 5.45 16.44
C LYS A 134 8.68 5.95 15.48
N ILE A 135 8.31 6.58 14.38
CA ILE A 135 9.26 7.19 13.44
C ILE A 135 10.06 8.29 14.13
N GLN A 136 9.42 9.12 14.96
CA GLN A 136 10.10 10.19 15.71
C GLN A 136 11.08 9.63 16.74
N GLU A 137 10.70 8.61 17.49
CA GLU A 137 11.58 7.96 18.48
C GLU A 137 12.78 7.27 17.82
N LEU A 138 12.57 6.60 16.68
CA LEU A 138 13.67 6.01 15.90
C LEU A 138 14.64 7.08 15.38
N LYS A 139 14.13 8.22 14.89
CA LYS A 139 14.97 9.34 14.47
C LYS A 139 15.79 9.94 15.62
N LYS A 140 15.20 10.07 16.83
CA LYS A 140 15.93 10.52 18.02
C LYS A 140 17.04 9.55 18.42
N SER A 141 16.75 8.26 18.46
CA SER A 141 17.72 7.22 18.80
C SER A 141 18.89 7.20 17.80
N GLN A 142 18.61 7.31 16.50
CA GLN A 142 19.65 7.38 15.48
C GLN A 142 20.52 8.64 15.57
N ASN A 143 19.95 9.78 15.97
CA ASN A 143 20.72 11.01 16.14
C ASN A 143 21.65 10.95 17.36
N MET A 144 21.23 10.34 18.48
CA MET A 144 22.15 10.15 19.62
C MET A 144 23.34 9.24 19.28
N HIS A 145 23.15 8.22 18.45
CA HIS A 145 24.24 7.33 18.03
C HIS A 145 25.23 7.99 17.06
N LYS A 146 24.93 9.18 16.52
CA LYS A 146 25.83 9.95 15.65
C LYS A 146 26.60 11.05 16.37
N GLU A 147 26.24 11.39 17.61
CA GLU A 147 26.91 12.41 18.44
C GLU A 147 27.87 11.81 19.48
N LEU A 148 28.14 10.50 19.39
CA LEU A 148 29.14 9.74 20.15
C LEU A 148 30.21 9.20 19.19
#